data_AF-A0A183MAZ6-F1
#
_entry.id   AF-A0A183MAZ6-F1
#
_cell.length_a   1.000
_cell.length_b   1.000
_cell.length_c   1.000
_cell.angle_alpha   90.00
_cell.angle_beta   90.00
_cell.angle_gamma   90.00
#
_symmetry.space_group_name_H-M   'P 1'
#
loop_
_entity.id
_entity.type
_entity.pdbx_description
1 polymer ?
#
loop_
_entity_poly.entity_id
_entity_poly.type
_entity_poly.pdbx_seq_one_letter_code
_entity_poly.pdbx_strand_id
1 'polypeptide(L)'
;IQEKKNEKTKINDSRIRTEKFKAQSECVEANKQVKTSIRGDKQKYVEQLAVMTDETATEGNMRQLCDTTKKLVGKYSKPKKLVKDKEGNTITEIQKQSNRWVEQFDELLNKTPPLNSPNIKAPHPDLHMHVTPSTINCDHQTNQQWESSRI
;
A
#
# COMPACT_ATOMS: atom_id res chain seq x y z
N ILE A 1 2.93 41.21 57.94
CA ILE A 1 2.07 40.59 56.88
C ILE A 1 2.86 40.39 55.58
N GLN A 2 3.57 41.42 55.09
CA GLN A 2 4.35 41.35 53.84
C GLN A 2 5.45 40.27 53.83
N GLU A 3 6.16 40.13 54.94
CA GLU A 3 7.29 39.20 55.08
C GLU A 3 6.88 37.72 54.90
N LYS A 4 5.79 37.29 55.56
CA LYS A 4 5.18 35.96 55.36
C LYS A 4 4.74 35.70 53.91
N LYS A 5 4.34 36.76 53.18
CA LYS A 5 3.96 36.66 51.76
C LYS A 5 5.19 36.41 50.86
N ASN A 6 6.31 37.06 51.17
CA ASN A 6 7.56 36.96 50.42
C ASN A 6 8.26 35.60 50.63
N GLU A 7 8.15 35.05 51.83
CA GLU A 7 8.71 33.73 52.14
C GLU A 7 7.93 32.61 51.43
N LYS A 8 6.60 32.71 51.40
CA LYS A 8 5.72 31.76 50.70
C LYS A 8 5.99 31.71 49.20
N THR A 9 6.32 32.84 48.58
CA THR A 9 6.67 32.91 47.14
C THR A 9 8.00 32.22 46.86
N LYS A 10 9.04 32.44 47.69
CA LYS A 10 10.33 31.75 47.54
C LYS A 10 10.22 30.22 47.63
N ILE A 11 9.39 29.72 48.56
CA ILE A 11 9.14 28.28 48.72
C ILE A 11 8.38 27.71 47.52
N ASN A 12 7.41 28.45 46.99
CA ASN A 12 6.71 28.04 45.79
C ASN A 12 7.65 27.95 44.58
N ASP A 13 8.54 28.93 44.41
CA ASP A 13 9.47 28.99 43.28
C ASP A 13 10.54 27.89 43.35
N SER A 14 10.99 27.51 44.55
CA SER A 14 11.86 26.35 44.72
C SER A 14 11.14 25.05 44.36
N ARG A 15 9.89 24.87 44.82
CA ARG A 15 9.07 23.70 44.51
C ARG A 15 8.82 23.53 43.01
N ILE A 16 8.44 24.60 42.32
CA ILE A 16 8.20 24.60 40.87
C ILE A 16 9.45 24.18 40.10
N ARG A 17 10.64 24.66 40.52
CA ARG A 17 11.91 24.29 39.87
C ARG A 17 12.21 22.80 40.04
N THR A 18 11.99 22.24 41.23
CA THR A 18 12.19 20.82 41.50
C THR A 18 11.23 19.95 40.70
N GLU A 19 9.95 20.30 40.66
CA GLU A 19 8.94 19.59 39.87
C GLU A 19 9.27 19.63 38.37
N LYS A 20 9.71 20.78 37.85
CA LYS A 20 10.14 20.94 36.45
C LYS A 20 11.36 20.06 36.12
N PHE A 21 12.35 20.01 37.00
CA PHE A 21 13.54 19.18 36.81
C PHE A 21 13.20 17.69 36.83
N LYS A 22 12.32 17.28 37.75
CA LYS A 22 11.81 15.91 37.82
C LYS A 22 11.08 15.52 36.54
N ALA A 23 10.12 16.32 36.10
CA ALA A 23 9.37 16.06 34.87
C ALA A 23 10.29 16.00 33.62
N GLN A 24 11.33 16.86 33.58
CA GLN A 24 12.34 16.80 32.51
C GLN A 24 13.11 15.48 32.52
N SER A 25 13.53 15.00 33.69
CA SER A 25 14.24 13.72 33.81
C SER A 25 13.38 12.52 33.41
N GLU A 26 12.09 12.52 33.79
CA GLU A 26 11.13 11.48 33.41
C GLU A 26 10.89 11.46 31.90
N CYS A 27 10.77 12.63 31.29
CA CYS A 27 10.61 12.76 29.83
C CYS A 27 11.82 12.23 29.06
N VAL A 28 13.03 12.43 29.58
CA VAL A 28 14.27 11.89 28.98
C VAL A 28 14.31 10.36 29.08
N GLU A 29 13.99 9.80 30.24
CA GLU A 29 14.00 8.34 30.44
C GLU A 29 12.91 7.66 29.60
N ALA A 30 11.70 8.20 29.56
CA ALA A 30 10.61 7.71 28.73
C ALA A 30 10.98 7.72 27.23
N ASN A 31 11.60 8.80 26.74
CA ASN A 31 12.06 8.89 25.36
C ASN A 31 13.13 7.84 25.01
N LYS A 32 14.03 7.52 25.96
CA LYS A 32 15.03 6.46 25.80
C LYS A 32 14.38 5.08 25.71
N GLN A 33 13.37 4.82 26.54
CA GLN A 33 12.62 3.56 26.52
C GLN A 33 11.86 3.38 25.21
N VAL A 34 11.14 4.41 24.74
CA VAL A 34 10.42 4.39 23.46
C VAL A 34 11.35 4.10 22.28
N LYS A 35 12.50 4.77 22.21
CA LYS A 35 13.50 4.52 21.15
C LYS A 35 14.02 3.08 21.16
N THR A 36 14.17 2.50 22.35
CA THR A 36 14.63 1.12 22.51
C THR A 36 13.55 0.13 22.08
N SER A 37 12.29 0.37 22.45
CA SER A 37 11.14 -0.43 22.02
C SER A 37 10.99 -0.42 20.49
N ILE A 38 10.99 0.77 19.87
CA ILE A 38 10.86 0.91 18.41
C ILE A 38 11.96 0.14 17.67
N ARG A 39 13.19 0.16 18.20
CA ARG A 39 14.30 -0.61 17.62
C ARG A 39 14.05 -2.11 17.73
N GLY A 40 13.59 -2.59 18.88
CA GLY A 40 13.27 -4.00 19.11
C GLY A 40 12.14 -4.48 18.20
N ASP A 41 11.05 -3.73 18.09
CA ASP A 41 9.91 -4.07 17.23
C ASP A 41 10.31 -4.16 15.76
N LYS A 42 11.16 -3.24 15.30
CA LYS A 42 11.72 -3.28 13.94
C LYS A 42 12.56 -4.55 13.70
N GLN A 43 13.40 -4.94 14.65
CA GLN A 43 14.20 -6.17 14.53
C GLN A 43 13.30 -7.40 14.46
N LYS A 44 12.31 -7.49 15.36
CA LYS A 44 11.34 -8.59 15.38
C LYS A 44 10.57 -8.72 14.06
N TYR A 45 10.14 -7.60 13.48
CA TYR A 45 9.47 -7.58 12.19
C TYR A 45 10.37 -8.08 11.05
N VAL A 46 11.64 -7.65 11.02
CA VAL A 46 12.61 -8.11 10.02
C VAL A 46 12.89 -9.61 10.14
N GLU A 47 13.03 -10.12 11.36
CA GLU A 47 13.22 -11.56 11.61
C GLU A 47 12.01 -12.38 11.16
N GLN A 48 10.78 -11.94 11.43
CA GLN A 48 9.57 -12.61 10.96
C GLN A 48 9.49 -12.66 9.43
N LEU A 49 9.88 -11.58 8.74
CA LEU A 49 9.94 -11.57 7.28
C LEU A 49 11.00 -12.54 6.74
N ALA A 50 12.17 -12.62 7.39
CA ALA A 50 13.22 -13.55 7.01
C ALA A 50 12.78 -15.00 7.18
N VAL A 51 12.18 -15.34 8.33
CA VAL A 51 11.62 -16.68 8.61
C VAL A 51 10.57 -17.08 7.59
N MET A 52 9.62 -16.19 7.28
CA MET A 52 8.60 -16.46 6.25
C MET A 52 9.23 -16.67 4.87
N THR A 53 10.27 -15.91 4.52
CA THR A 53 10.97 -16.07 3.24
C THR A 53 11.67 -17.43 3.16
N ASP A 54 12.35 -17.83 4.24
CA ASP A 54 13.01 -19.14 4.32
C ASP A 54 12.01 -20.30 4.33
N GLU A 55 10.86 -20.15 4.99
CA GLU A 55 9.74 -21.11 4.93
C GLU A 55 9.21 -21.26 3.50
N THR A 56 8.98 -20.16 2.76
CA THR A 56 8.54 -20.26 1.35
C THR A 56 9.60 -20.87 0.43
N ALA A 57 10.88 -20.69 0.74
CA ALA A 57 11.99 -21.32 0.01
C ALA A 57 12.14 -22.81 0.35
N THR A 58 11.88 -23.20 1.60
CA THR A 58 11.95 -24.57 2.11
C THR A 58 10.65 -25.37 1.95
N GLU A 59 9.52 -24.71 1.68
CA GLU A 59 8.27 -25.29 1.16
C GLU A 59 8.44 -25.79 -0.29
N GLY A 60 9.66 -26.17 -0.69
CA GLY A 60 10.00 -27.59 -0.85
C GLY A 60 9.44 -28.29 -2.08
N ASN A 61 8.51 -27.65 -2.78
CA ASN A 61 8.00 -28.06 -4.06
C ASN A 61 8.43 -27.08 -5.14
N MET A 62 8.86 -25.85 -4.85
CA MET A 62 9.10 -24.85 -5.91
C MET A 62 10.16 -25.31 -6.94
N ARG A 63 11.26 -25.91 -6.49
CA ARG A 63 12.28 -26.50 -7.38
C ARG A 63 11.75 -27.73 -8.13
N GLN A 64 11.03 -28.62 -7.45
CA GLN A 64 10.41 -29.79 -8.09
C GLN A 64 9.30 -29.40 -9.09
N LEU A 65 8.53 -28.36 -8.80
CA LEU A 65 7.48 -27.79 -9.65
C LEU A 65 8.12 -27.13 -10.86
N CYS A 66 9.24 -26.43 -10.70
CA CYS A 66 10.03 -25.87 -11.80
C CYS A 66 10.61 -26.98 -12.70
N ASP A 67 11.19 -28.03 -12.12
CA ASP A 67 11.75 -29.16 -12.87
C ASP A 67 10.66 -29.99 -13.57
N THR A 68 9.50 -30.17 -12.93
CA THR A 68 8.32 -30.83 -13.50
C THR A 68 7.71 -29.99 -14.62
N THR A 69 7.64 -28.66 -14.44
CA THR A 69 7.15 -27.73 -15.47
C THR A 69 8.09 -27.70 -16.67
N LYS A 70 9.41 -27.67 -16.47
CA LYS A 70 10.40 -27.81 -17.56
C LYS A 70 10.23 -29.13 -18.31
N LYS A 71 9.99 -30.23 -17.61
CA LYS A 71 9.76 -31.57 -18.21
C LYS A 71 8.41 -31.65 -18.95
N LEU A 72 7.39 -30.90 -18.53
CA LEU A 72 6.11 -30.79 -19.24
C LEU A 72 6.21 -29.88 -20.47
N VAL A 73 6.87 -28.72 -20.35
CA VAL A 73 7.09 -27.78 -21.46
C VAL A 73 7.87 -28.44 -22.61
N GLY A 74 8.87 -29.26 -22.31
CA GLY A 74 9.61 -30.00 -23.35
C GLY A 74 8.77 -30.99 -24.16
N LYS A 75 7.69 -31.54 -23.57
CA LYS A 75 6.82 -32.54 -24.22
C LYS A 75 5.75 -31.95 -25.16
N TYR A 76 5.47 -30.65 -25.08
CA TYR A 76 4.49 -29.96 -25.93
C TYR A 76 5.12 -29.00 -26.93
N SER A 77 6.31 -29.32 -27.43
CA SER A 77 6.98 -28.57 -28.50
C SER A 77 6.33 -28.82 -29.87
N LYS A 78 5.04 -28.47 -29.99
CA LYS A 78 4.51 -28.02 -31.28
C LYS A 78 4.88 -26.54 -31.37
N PRO A 79 5.48 -26.07 -32.48
CA PRO A 79 5.75 -24.65 -32.65
C PRO A 79 4.46 -23.85 -32.39
N LYS A 80 4.57 -22.91 -31.47
CA LYS A 80 3.61 -21.83 -31.23
C LYS A 80 3.19 -21.28 -32.60
N LYS A 81 1.87 -21.11 -32.84
CA LYS A 81 1.32 -20.52 -34.08
C LYS A 81 2.25 -19.39 -34.54
N LEU A 82 2.87 -19.59 -35.70
CA LEU A 82 3.90 -18.68 -36.20
C LEU A 82 3.28 -17.30 -36.40
N VAL A 83 3.96 -16.30 -35.83
CA VAL A 83 3.62 -14.90 -36.04
C VAL A 83 4.08 -14.54 -37.45
N LYS A 84 3.15 -14.02 -38.24
CA LYS A 84 3.43 -13.57 -39.60
C LYS A 84 3.86 -12.10 -39.59
N ASP A 85 4.78 -11.75 -40.48
CA ASP A 85 5.09 -10.35 -40.79
C ASP A 85 3.90 -9.68 -41.52
N LYS A 86 4.06 -8.41 -41.93
CA LYS A 86 2.99 -7.67 -42.64
C LYS A 86 2.78 -8.22 -44.05
N GLU A 87 3.76 -8.92 -44.58
CA GLU A 87 3.85 -9.50 -45.91
C GLU A 87 3.33 -10.96 -45.95
N GLY A 88 2.97 -11.54 -44.79
CA GLY A 88 2.39 -12.87 -44.65
C GLY A 88 3.41 -14.01 -44.52
N ASN A 89 4.71 -13.72 -44.46
CA ASN A 89 5.77 -14.68 -44.26
C ASN A 89 5.90 -15.08 -42.79
N THR A 90 6.42 -16.29 -42.61
CA THR A 90 6.54 -16.95 -41.32
C THR A 90 7.82 -16.50 -40.63
N ILE A 91 7.71 -15.81 -39.49
CA ILE A 91 8.89 -15.37 -38.73
C ILE A 91 9.38 -16.52 -37.84
N THR A 92 10.55 -17.06 -38.14
CA THR A 92 11.19 -18.18 -37.40
C THR A 92 12.18 -17.71 -36.33
N GLU A 93 12.59 -16.44 -36.35
CA GLU A 93 13.59 -15.86 -35.47
C GLU A 93 12.94 -15.14 -34.27
N ILE A 94 13.34 -15.52 -33.05
CA ILE A 94 12.72 -15.05 -31.79
C ILE A 94 12.81 -13.51 -31.66
N GLN A 95 13.94 -12.90 -32.04
CA GLN A 95 14.10 -11.45 -31.97
C GLN A 95 13.14 -10.71 -32.90
N LYS A 96 12.97 -11.21 -34.13
CA LYS A 96 12.01 -10.64 -35.08
C LYS A 96 10.57 -10.82 -34.61
N GLN A 97 10.27 -11.94 -33.95
CA GLN A 97 8.95 -12.16 -33.35
C GLN A 97 8.66 -11.16 -32.23
N SER A 98 9.63 -10.88 -31.35
CA SER A 98 9.49 -9.85 -30.30
C SER A 98 9.30 -8.45 -30.86
N ASN A 99 10.05 -8.06 -31.89
CA ASN A 99 9.89 -6.75 -32.53
C ASN A 99 8.50 -6.62 -33.18
N ARG A 100 7.97 -7.68 -33.80
CA ARG A 100 6.62 -7.71 -34.35
C ARG A 100 5.54 -7.54 -33.27
N TRP A 101 5.73 -8.13 -32.09
CA TRP A 101 4.83 -7.92 -30.96
C TRP A 101 4.84 -6.46 -30.51
N VAL A 102 6.02 -5.85 -30.36
CA VAL A 102 6.14 -4.44 -29.96
C VAL A 102 5.44 -3.53 -30.97
N GLU A 103 5.68 -3.71 -32.27
CA GLU A 103 5.00 -2.94 -33.32
C GLU A 103 3.48 -3.07 -33.27
N GLN A 104 2.97 -4.29 -33.07
CA GLN A 104 1.54 -4.54 -33.04
C GLN A 104 0.87 -3.94 -31.79
N PHE A 105 1.59 -3.92 -30.66
CA PHE A 105 1.14 -3.23 -29.46
C PHE A 105 1.16 -1.71 -29.63
N ASP A 106 2.21 -1.15 -30.21
CA ASP A 106 2.27 0.29 -30.52
C ASP A 106 1.19 0.70 -31.51
N GLU A 107 0.91 -0.10 -32.55
CA GLU A 107 -0.18 0.18 -33.50
C GLU A 107 -1.55 0.16 -32.82
N LEU A 108 -1.76 -0.75 -31.85
CA LEU A 108 -3.00 -0.82 -31.08
C LEU A 108 -3.15 0.36 -30.12
N LEU A 109 -2.07 0.77 -29.45
CA LEU A 109 -2.07 1.82 -28.44
C LEU A 109 -2.03 3.23 -29.03
N ASN A 110 -1.37 3.40 -30.18
CA ASN A 110 -1.31 4.68 -30.91
C ASN A 110 -2.44 4.83 -31.93
N LYS A 111 -3.40 3.90 -31.97
CA LYS A 111 -4.58 4.00 -32.83
C LYS A 111 -5.38 5.23 -32.42
N THR A 112 -5.32 6.26 -33.26
CA THR A 112 -6.03 7.51 -33.07
C THR A 112 -7.54 7.22 -32.98
N PRO A 113 -8.28 7.84 -32.04
CA PRO A 113 -9.72 7.70 -31.99
C PRO A 113 -10.32 8.07 -33.35
N PRO A 114 -11.31 7.32 -33.87
CA PRO A 114 -11.97 7.69 -35.11
C PRO A 114 -12.44 9.14 -34.99
N LEU A 115 -12.03 9.99 -35.94
CA LEU A 115 -12.28 11.45 -35.94
C LEU A 115 -13.77 11.81 -35.99
N ASN A 116 -14.63 10.82 -36.22
CA ASN A 116 -16.06 11.00 -36.33
C ASN A 116 -16.67 10.73 -34.96
N SER A 117 -17.07 11.79 -34.26
CA SER A 117 -17.98 11.68 -33.13
C SER A 117 -19.23 10.91 -33.59
N PRO A 118 -19.65 9.82 -32.93
CA PRO A 118 -20.97 9.25 -33.18
C PRO A 118 -21.99 10.38 -32.97
N ASN A 119 -22.78 10.68 -33.99
CA ASN A 119 -23.85 11.67 -33.87
C ASN A 119 -24.93 11.11 -32.93
N ILE A 120 -24.73 11.30 -31.63
CA ILE A 120 -25.72 10.99 -30.60
C ILE A 120 -26.73 12.13 -30.65
N LYS A 121 -27.86 11.88 -31.31
CA LYS A 121 -29.02 12.77 -31.24
C LYS A 121 -29.47 12.86 -29.78
N ALA A 122 -29.28 14.03 -29.18
CA ALA A 122 -29.63 14.30 -27.79
C ALA A 122 -31.13 14.04 -27.53
N PRO A 123 -31.48 13.18 -26.57
CA PRO A 123 -32.85 13.11 -26.04
C PRO A 123 -33.16 14.36 -25.20
N HIS A 124 -34.39 14.86 -25.35
CA HIS A 124 -34.87 16.14 -24.81
C HIS A 124 -34.86 16.22 -23.27
N PRO A 125 -34.71 17.45 -22.73
CA PRO A 125 -34.71 17.72 -21.29
C PRO A 125 -36.14 17.62 -20.74
N ASP A 126 -36.50 16.45 -20.24
CA ASP A 126 -37.59 16.32 -19.28
C ASP A 126 -37.16 15.26 -18.29
N LEU A 127 -36.82 15.72 -17.08
CA LEU A 127 -37.01 15.05 -15.79
C LEU A 127 -36.34 15.91 -14.72
N HIS A 128 -37.04 16.97 -14.32
CA HIS A 128 -36.74 17.76 -13.14
C HIS A 128 -36.96 16.88 -11.89
N MET A 129 -35.90 16.29 -11.36
CA MET A 129 -35.93 15.64 -10.05
C MET A 129 -35.84 16.72 -8.98
N HIS A 130 -36.98 16.99 -8.33
CA HIS A 130 -37.09 17.85 -7.17
C HIS A 130 -36.27 17.26 -6.00
N VAL A 131 -35.13 17.88 -5.72
CA VAL A 131 -34.27 17.54 -4.58
C VAL A 131 -34.86 18.19 -3.33
N THR A 132 -35.53 17.40 -2.48
CA THR A 132 -35.70 17.76 -1.07
C THR A 132 -34.37 17.53 -0.34
N PRO A 133 -33.83 18.52 0.39
CA PRO A 133 -32.66 18.32 1.22
C PRO A 133 -33.07 17.49 2.44
N SER A 134 -32.78 16.18 2.43
CA SER A 134 -32.86 15.39 3.66
C SER A 134 -31.76 15.83 4.60
N THR A 135 -32.16 16.38 5.75
CA THR A 135 -31.30 16.65 6.90
C THR A 135 -30.57 15.37 7.30
N ILE A 136 -29.28 15.31 6.96
CA ILE A 136 -28.37 14.27 7.44
C ILE A 136 -28.12 14.57 8.92
N ASN A 137 -28.81 13.83 9.80
CA ASN A 137 -28.44 13.76 11.20
C ASN A 137 -27.14 12.94 11.28
N CYS A 138 -26.02 13.62 11.58
CA CYS A 138 -24.73 12.97 11.76
C CYS A 138 -24.70 12.28 13.13
N ASP A 139 -25.17 11.03 13.19
CA ASP A 139 -24.95 10.19 14.36
C ASP A 139 -23.46 9.84 14.44
N HIS A 140 -22.79 10.46 15.41
CA HIS A 140 -21.40 10.20 15.75
C HIS A 140 -21.32 8.86 16.50
N GLN A 141 -21.16 7.77 15.77
CA GLN A 141 -20.98 6.45 16.36
C GLN A 141 -19.51 6.25 16.74
N THR A 142 -19.20 6.38 18.03
CA THR A 142 -17.85 6.28 18.61
C THR A 142 -17.38 4.82 18.69
N ASN A 143 -16.16 4.56 18.21
CA ASN A 143 -15.46 3.26 18.23
C ASN A 143 -15.01 2.83 19.65
N GLN A 144 -15.93 2.58 20.57
CA GLN A 144 -15.61 2.01 21.90
C GLN A 144 -15.96 0.53 22.05
N GLN A 145 -16.62 -0.09 21.06
CA GLN A 145 -17.09 -1.48 21.19
C GLN A 145 -16.04 -2.54 20.84
N TRP A 146 -14.93 -2.18 20.18
CA TRP A 146 -13.92 -3.15 19.74
C TRP A 146 -12.88 -3.51 20.81
N GLU A 147 -12.74 -2.73 21.89
CA GLU A 147 -11.74 -3.00 22.94
C GLU A 147 -12.22 -3.99 24.02
N SER A 148 -13.52 -4.22 24.17
CA SER A 148 -14.04 -5.17 25.19
C SER A 148 -14.00 -6.65 24.80
N SER A 149 -13.62 -7.00 23.58
CA SER A 149 -13.53 -8.40 23.13
C SER A 149 -12.12 -9.00 23.22
N ARG A 150 -11.22 -8.35 23.96
CA ARG A 150 -9.85 -8.83 24.17
C ARG A 150 -9.54 -9.00 25.67
N ILE A 151 -10.40 -9.74 26.37
CA ILE A 151 -10.10 -10.39 27.66
C ILE A 151 -10.63 -11.81 27.58
#